data_AF-A0A9P6ZIB4-F1
#
_entry.id   AF-A0A9P6ZIB4-F1
#
_cell.length_a   1.000
_cell.length_b   1.000
_cell.length_c   1.000
_cell.angle_alpha   90.00
_cell.angle_beta   90.00
_cell.angle_gamma   90.00
#
_symmetry.space_group_name_H-M   'P 1'
#
loop_
_entity.id
_entity.type
_entity.pdbx_description
1 polymer ?
#
loop_
_entity_poly.entity_id
_entity_poly.type
_entity_poly.pdbx_seq_one_letter_code
_entity_poly.pdbx_strand_id
1 'polypeptide(L)'
;MEQLVTEKVDIFWKGIESGVKKCGQVIVTFLEKKAKKSWFQVYVGEEEVPWEQWIVNAEMRQPKSEDWQEFNANLVSTLLKALNVMLTHTSSEHGRTTAPLITNVTGISPLPIKIAVKVGGVELG
;
A
#
# COMPACT_ATOMS: atom_id res chain seq x y z
N MET A 1 -1.07 13.64 -2.89
CA MET A 1 -0.81 12.20 -3.02
C MET A 1 0.69 11.92 -3.03
N GLU A 2 1.45 12.49 -3.97
CA GLU A 2 2.91 12.31 -4.04
C GLU A 2 3.63 12.61 -2.73
N GLN A 3 3.32 13.73 -2.07
CA GLN A 3 3.92 14.08 -0.77
C GLN A 3 3.69 13.00 0.30
N LEU A 4 2.50 12.40 0.36
CA LEU A 4 2.20 11.33 1.32
C LEU A 4 3.02 10.07 0.99
N VAL A 5 3.20 9.75 -0.29
CA VAL A 5 4.06 8.63 -0.71
C VAL A 5 5.50 8.90 -0.29
N THR A 6 6.03 10.09 -0.60
CA THR A 6 7.39 10.49 -0.22
C THR A 6 7.61 10.42 1.29
N GLU A 7 6.66 10.90 2.08
CA GLU A 7 6.71 10.83 3.55
C GLU A 7 6.76 9.38 4.04
N LYS A 8 5.90 8.50 3.52
CA LYS A 8 5.87 7.08 3.92
C LYS A 8 7.13 6.34 3.48
N VAL A 9 7.68 6.66 2.31
CA VAL A 9 8.96 6.11 1.84
C VAL A 9 10.11 6.56 2.73
N ASP A 10 10.14 7.81 3.17
CA ASP A 10 11.14 8.32 4.12
C ASP A 10 11.05 7.62 5.49
N ILE A 11 9.83 7.42 6.01
CA ILE A 11 9.60 6.64 7.23
C ILE A 11 10.12 5.20 7.06
N PHE A 12 9.82 4.56 5.93
CA PHE A 12 10.31 3.21 5.62
C PHE A 12 11.84 3.15 5.56
N TRP A 13 12.47 4.11 4.90
CA TRP A 13 13.92 4.21 4.80
C TRP A 13 14.57 4.33 6.19
N LYS A 14 14.13 5.29 7.01
CA LYS A 14 14.61 5.50 8.38
C LYS A 14 14.38 4.27 9.28
N GLY A 15 13.23 3.62 9.11
CA GLY A 15 12.90 2.38 9.82
C GLY A 15 13.85 1.23 9.47
N ILE A 16 14.16 1.05 8.19
CA ILE A 16 15.09 0.00 7.73
C ILE A 16 16.54 0.32 8.10
N GLU A 17 16.96 1.59 8.06
CA GLU A 17 18.31 1.98 8.47
C GLU A 17 18.56 1.64 9.95
N SER A 18 17.59 1.91 10.80
CA SER A 18 17.66 1.61 12.25
C SER A 18 17.37 0.15 12.61
N GLY A 19 16.74 -0.62 11.73
CA GLY A 19 16.36 -2.01 11.96
C GLY A 19 17.51 -3.03 11.87
N VAL A 20 17.43 -4.08 12.70
CA VAL A 20 18.36 -5.23 12.70
C VAL A 20 18.26 -6.05 11.41
N LYS A 21 17.06 -6.14 10.83
CA LYS A 21 16.81 -6.73 9.51
C LYS A 21 16.51 -5.63 8.51
N LYS A 22 17.21 -5.64 7.37
CA LYS A 22 17.06 -4.65 6.29
C LYS A 22 15.84 -4.93 5.40
N CYS A 23 14.71 -5.32 5.99
CA CYS A 23 13.49 -5.67 5.29
C CYS A 23 12.25 -5.11 6.00
N GLY A 24 11.21 -4.82 5.23
CA GLY A 24 9.95 -4.31 5.73
C GLY A 24 8.82 -4.46 4.73
N GLN A 25 7.68 -3.88 5.08
CA GLN A 25 6.45 -3.94 4.30
C GLN A 25 5.85 -2.53 4.22
N VAL A 26 5.34 -2.19 3.04
CA VAL A 26 4.46 -1.04 2.83
C VAL A 26 3.08 -1.58 2.51
N ILE A 27 2.08 -1.22 3.31
CA ILE A 27 0.73 -1.73 3.23
C ILE A 27 -0.18 -0.59 2.78
N VAL A 28 -0.77 -0.71 1.60
CA VAL A 28 -1.74 0.24 1.06
C VAL A 28 -3.13 -0.37 1.20
N THR A 29 -4.02 0.32 1.91
CA THR A 29 -5.39 -0.14 2.17
C THR A 29 -6.37 0.83 1.55
N PHE A 30 -7.21 0.32 0.66
CA PHE A 30 -8.34 1.06 0.09
C PHE A 30 -9.59 0.81 0.93
N LEU A 31 -10.30 1.89 1.22
CA LEU A 31 -11.44 1.91 2.13
C LEU A 31 -12.71 2.34 1.39
N GLU A 32 -13.85 1.93 1.93
CA GLU A 32 -15.18 2.35 1.52
C GLU A 32 -15.85 3.05 2.70
N LYS A 33 -16.44 4.22 2.48
CA LYS A 33 -17.28 4.88 3.49
C LYS A 33 -18.67 4.26 3.48
N LYS A 34 -19.04 3.54 4.53
CA LYS A 34 -20.37 2.98 4.74
C LYS A 34 -21.12 3.75 5.82
N ALA A 35 -22.40 4.02 5.59
CA ALA A 35 -23.28 4.48 6.65
C ALA A 35 -23.48 3.34 7.66
N LYS A 36 -23.07 3.56 8.91
CA LYS A 36 -23.26 2.61 10.00
C LYS A 36 -24.76 2.50 10.28
N LYS A 37 -25.36 1.35 9.98
CA LYS A 37 -26.73 1.04 10.38
C LYS A 37 -26.75 0.76 11.88
N SER A 38 -26.86 1.81 12.69
CA SER A 38 -27.14 1.69 14.12
C SER A 38 -28.57 1.19 14.32
N TRP A 39 -28.74 0.10 15.07
CA TRP A 39 -30.06 -0.45 15.45
C TRP A 39 -30.92 0.58 16.21
N PHE A 40 -30.31 1.60 16.82
CA PHE A 40 -31.00 2.78 17.34
C PHE A 40 -30.79 3.94 16.37
N GLN A 41 -31.89 4.44 15.78
CA GLN A 41 -31.97 5.50 14.75
C GLN A 41 -31.44 6.89 15.20
N VAL A 42 -30.65 6.98 16.27
CA VAL A 42 -30.23 8.25 16.89
C VAL A 42 -28.88 8.74 16.36
N TYR A 43 -28.02 7.87 15.84
CA TYR A 43 -26.72 8.27 15.27
C TYR A 43 -26.42 7.53 13.97
N VAL A 44 -26.46 8.25 12.85
CA VAL A 44 -25.88 7.79 11.58
C VAL A 44 -24.41 8.22 11.60
N GLY A 45 -23.52 7.27 11.92
CA GLY A 45 -22.07 7.47 11.78
C GLY A 45 -21.59 6.97 10.42
N GLU A 46 -20.60 7.63 9.82
CA GLU A 46 -19.84 7.05 8.72
C GLU A 46 -18.76 6.11 9.28
N GLU A 47 -18.58 4.94 8.66
CA GLU A 47 -17.53 3.98 8.98
C GLU A 47 -16.68 3.72 7.73
N GLU A 48 -15.36 3.64 7.91
CA GLU A 48 -14.42 3.27 6.84
C GLU A 48 -14.12 1.77 6.90
N VAL A 49 -14.55 1.03 5.88
CA VAL A 49 -14.37 -0.43 5.80
C VAL A 49 -13.32 -0.76 4.73
N PRO A 50 -12.26 -1.53 5.04
CA PRO A 50 -11.27 -1.94 4.05
C PRO A 50 -11.89 -2.93 3.06
N TRP A 51 -11.71 -2.68 1.76
CA TRP A 51 -12.20 -3.56 0.69
C TRP A 51 -11.07 -4.12 -0.17
N GLU A 52 -9.91 -3.47 -0.20
CA GLU A 52 -8.72 -3.99 -0.86
C GLU A 52 -7.46 -3.60 -0.09
N GLN A 53 -6.47 -4.50 -0.08
CA GLN A 53 -5.18 -4.28 0.59
C GLN A 53 -4.03 -4.82 -0.26
N TRP A 54 -3.02 -3.98 -0.46
CA TRP A 54 -1.78 -4.30 -1.15
C TRP A 54 -0.62 -4.31 -0.17
N ILE A 55 0.08 -5.43 -0.09
CA ILE A 55 1.25 -5.59 0.76
C ILE A 55 2.49 -5.66 -0.12
N VAL A 56 3.30 -4.60 -0.09
CA VAL A 56 4.57 -4.52 -0.81
C VAL A 56 5.69 -4.89 0.14
N ASN A 57 6.24 -6.09 -0.04
CA ASN A 57 7.42 -6.52 0.69
C ASN A 57 8.67 -5.94 0.03
N ALA A 58 9.51 -5.27 0.81
CA ALA A 58 10.71 -4.64 0.31
C ALA A 58 11.92 -4.96 1.20
N GLU A 59 13.06 -5.12 0.54
CA GLU A 59 14.35 -5.44 1.15
C GLU A 59 15.38 -4.44 0.64
N MET A 60 16.20 -3.92 1.55
CA MET A 60 17.32 -3.07 1.21
C MET A 60 18.58 -3.93 1.08
N ARG A 61 19.17 -3.89 -0.11
CA ARG A 61 20.47 -4.50 -0.41
C ARG A 61 21.46 -3.43 -0.81
N GLN A 62 22.70 -3.59 -0.36
CA GLN A 62 23.83 -2.76 -0.80
C GLN A 62 24.72 -3.65 -1.69
N PRO A 63 24.55 -3.58 -3.03
CA PRO A 63 25.36 -4.39 -3.94
C PRO A 63 26.83 -3.95 -3.90
N LYS A 64 27.74 -4.91 -4.05
CA LYS A 64 29.16 -4.62 -4.29
C LYS A 64 29.35 -4.21 -5.75
N SER A 65 30.45 -3.51 -6.06
CA SER A 65 30.72 -3.02 -7.43
C SER A 65 30.72 -4.13 -8.49
N GLU A 66 31.11 -5.35 -8.12
CA GLU A 66 31.21 -6.51 -9.01
C GLU A 66 29.85 -7.07 -9.41
N ASP A 67 28.84 -6.95 -8.52
CA ASP A 67 27.50 -7.55 -8.71
C ASP A 67 26.47 -6.56 -9.26
N TRP A 68 26.89 -5.32 -9.56
CA TRP A 68 25.98 -4.23 -9.90
C TRP A 68 25.06 -4.54 -11.09
N GLN A 69 25.61 -5.18 -12.13
CA GLN A 69 24.85 -5.50 -13.34
C GLN A 69 23.75 -6.54 -13.07
N GLU A 70 24.08 -7.60 -12.33
CA GLU A 70 23.13 -8.64 -11.94
C GLU A 70 22.07 -8.08 -10.99
N PHE A 71 22.49 -7.28 -10.01
CA PHE A 71 21.59 -6.60 -9.08
C PHE A 71 20.56 -5.74 -9.83
N ASN A 72 21.02 -4.92 -10.77
CA ASN A 72 20.14 -4.04 -11.53
C ASN A 72 19.16 -4.83 -12.42
N ALA A 73 19.62 -5.90 -13.07
CA ALA A 73 18.75 -6.78 -13.86
C ALA A 73 17.66 -7.44 -12.99
N ASN A 74 18.03 -7.91 -11.80
CA ASN A 74 17.10 -8.49 -10.83
C ASN A 74 16.11 -7.46 -10.28
N LEU A 75 16.55 -6.23 -10.01
CA LEU A 75 15.69 -5.13 -9.56
C LEU A 75 14.64 -4.80 -10.62
N VAL A 76 15.07 -4.61 -11.88
CA VAL A 76 14.17 -4.33 -13.01
C VAL A 76 13.16 -5.47 -13.19
N SER A 77 13.63 -6.73 -13.17
CA SER A 77 12.73 -7.90 -13.29
C SER A 77 11.70 -7.94 -12.17
N THR A 78 12.10 -7.64 -10.93
CA THR A 78 11.22 -7.65 -9.76
C THR A 78 10.17 -6.55 -9.84
N LEU A 79 10.56 -5.33 -10.23
CA LEU A 79 9.63 -4.21 -10.42
C LEU A 79 8.63 -4.49 -11.55
N LEU A 80 9.08 -5.03 -12.67
CA LEU A 80 8.20 -5.42 -13.78
C LEU A 80 7.20 -6.50 -13.35
N LYS A 81 7.63 -7.51 -12.60
CA LYS A 81 6.74 -8.54 -12.05
C LYS A 81 5.71 -7.93 -11.11
N ALA A 82 6.11 -7.04 -10.20
CA ALA A 82 5.19 -6.37 -9.28
C ALA A 82 4.11 -5.56 -10.03
N LEU A 83 4.52 -4.78 -11.03
CA LEU A 83 3.61 -4.03 -11.89
C LEU A 83 2.66 -4.95 -12.67
N ASN A 84 3.18 -6.05 -13.23
CA ASN A 84 2.34 -7.00 -13.96
C ASN A 84 1.30 -7.66 -13.05
N VAL A 85 1.65 -7.99 -11.80
CA VAL A 85 0.70 -8.51 -10.80
C VAL A 85 -0.41 -7.49 -10.53
N MET A 86 -0.04 -6.22 -10.30
CA MET A 86 -1.02 -5.15 -10.07
C MET A 86 -1.96 -4.98 -11.27
N LEU A 87 -1.41 -4.85 -12.48
CA LEU A 87 -2.19 -4.68 -13.70
C LEU A 87 -3.11 -5.87 -13.98
N THR A 88 -2.59 -7.08 -13.82
CA THR A 88 -3.36 -8.32 -14.04
C THR A 88 -4.52 -8.43 -13.05
N HIS A 89 -4.26 -8.16 -11.77
CA HIS A 89 -5.30 -8.22 -10.73
C HIS A 89 -6.37 -7.14 -10.95
N THR A 90 -5.98 -5.88 -11.14
CA THR A 90 -6.91 -4.76 -11.30
C THR A 90 -7.74 -4.85 -12.59
N SER A 91 -7.19 -5.45 -13.65
CA SER A 91 -7.94 -5.69 -14.91
C SER A 91 -8.82 -6.94 -14.88
N SER A 92 -8.57 -7.87 -13.94
CA SER A 92 -9.38 -9.09 -13.79
C SER A 92 -10.84 -8.76 -13.45
N GLU A 93 -11.75 -9.67 -13.79
CA GLU A 93 -13.17 -9.55 -13.42
C GLU A 93 -13.35 -9.45 -11.90
N HIS A 94 -12.59 -10.24 -11.14
CA HIS A 94 -12.64 -10.21 -9.68
C HIS A 94 -12.20 -8.85 -9.11
N GLY A 95 -11.10 -8.29 -9.61
CA GLY A 95 -10.63 -6.96 -9.21
C GLY A 95 -11.66 -5.87 -9.53
N ARG A 96 -12.27 -5.92 -10.72
CA ARG A 96 -13.27 -4.93 -11.16
C ARG A 96 -14.60 -5.02 -10.39
N THR A 97 -15.01 -6.20 -9.97
CA THR A 97 -16.29 -6.42 -9.28
C THR A 97 -16.24 -6.13 -7.78
N THR A 98 -15.05 -6.15 -7.19
CA THR A 98 -14.83 -5.89 -5.75
C THR A 98 -14.77 -4.40 -5.42
N ALA A 99 -14.50 -3.54 -6.41
CA ALA A 99 -14.45 -2.09 -6.21
C ALA A 99 -15.82 -1.53 -5.80
N PRO A 100 -15.91 -0.76 -4.71
CA PRO A 100 -17.17 -0.22 -4.21
C PRO A 100 -17.68 0.93 -5.08
N LEU A 101 -18.98 1.21 -4.95
CA LEU A 101 -19.59 2.36 -5.60
C LEU A 101 -19.00 3.67 -5.05
N ILE A 102 -18.65 4.59 -5.94
CA ILE A 102 -18.21 5.93 -5.55
C ILE A 102 -19.42 6.73 -5.08
N THR A 103 -19.52 6.92 -3.77
CA THR A 103 -20.65 7.63 -3.14
C THR A 103 -20.37 9.11 -2.90
N ASN A 104 -19.10 9.50 -2.74
CA ASN A 104 -18.67 10.88 -2.48
C ASN A 104 -17.38 11.17 -3.26
N VAL A 105 -17.38 12.22 -4.10
CA VAL A 105 -16.18 12.67 -4.80
C VAL A 105 -15.58 13.84 -4.03
N THR A 106 -14.64 13.55 -3.13
CA THR A 106 -13.88 14.58 -2.40
C THR A 106 -12.39 14.43 -2.68
N GLY A 107 -11.77 15.41 -3.34
CA GLY A 107 -10.33 15.40 -3.63
C GLY A 107 -9.94 14.56 -4.85
N ILE A 108 -8.68 14.07 -4.86
CA ILE A 108 -8.05 13.40 -6.02
C ILE A 108 -8.45 11.92 -6.13
N SER A 109 -8.78 11.27 -5.01
CA SER A 109 -9.26 9.88 -4.97
C SER A 109 -10.68 9.85 -4.44
N PRO A 110 -11.63 9.17 -5.12
CA PRO A 110 -13.01 9.02 -4.65
C PRO A 110 -13.14 8.09 -3.44
N LEU A 111 -12.10 7.29 -3.15
CA LEU A 111 -12.07 6.31 -2.05
C LEU A 111 -10.92 6.64 -1.09
N PRO A 112 -11.11 6.59 0.24
CA PRO A 112 -10.05 6.82 1.19
C PRO A 112 -8.93 5.77 1.08
N ILE A 113 -7.69 6.22 1.28
CA ILE A 113 -6.49 5.38 1.20
C ILE A 113 -5.71 5.54 2.50
N LYS A 114 -5.32 4.42 3.12
CA LYS A 114 -4.36 4.40 4.24
C LYS A 114 -3.08 3.70 3.80
N ILE A 115 -1.93 4.28 4.12
CA ILE A 115 -0.62 3.70 3.86
C ILE A 115 0.06 3.51 5.22
N ALA A 116 0.38 2.26 5.54
CA ALA A 116 1.08 1.88 6.76
C ALA A 116 2.42 1.25 6.43
N VAL A 117 3.45 1.58 7.21
CA VAL A 117 4.81 1.06 7.08
C VAL A 117 5.13 0.13 8.24
N LYS A 118 5.61 -1.08 7.94
CA LYS A 118 6.06 -2.05 8.95
C LYS A 118 7.51 -2.45 8.74
N VAL A 119 8.32 -2.35 9.78
CA VAL A 119 9.72 -2.83 9.78
C VAL A 119 9.94 -3.70 11.01
N GLY A 120 10.52 -4.89 10.82
CA GLY A 120 10.75 -5.82 11.92
C GLY A 120 9.49 -6.28 12.66
N GLY A 121 8.31 -6.18 12.03
CA GLY A 121 7.01 -6.51 12.64
C GLY A 121 6.35 -5.36 13.41
N VAL A 122 7.00 -4.19 13.51
CA VAL A 122 6.46 -3.00 14.18
C VAL A 122 5.95 -2.01 13.13
N GLU A 123 4.76 -1.46 13.37
CA GLU A 123 4.19 -0.41 12.54
C GLU A 123 4.78 0.95 12.93
N LEU A 124 5.35 1.65 11.95
CA LEU A 124 6.06 2.91 12.13
C LEU A 124 5.26 4.14 11.66
N GLY A 125 4.09 3.91 11.07
CA GLY A 125 3.16 4.95 10.65
C GLY A 125 2.42 4.64 9.36
#